data_AF-A0A7J5WCU9-F1
#
_entry.id   AF-A0A7J5WCU9-F1
#
_cell.length_a   1.000
_cell.length_b   1.000
_cell.length_c   1.000
_cell.angle_alpha   90.00
_cell.angle_beta   90.00
_cell.angle_gamma   90.00
#
_symmetry.space_group_name_H-M   'P 1'
#
loop_
_entity.id
_entity.type
_entity.pdbx_description
1 polymer ?
#
loop_
_entity_poly.entity_id
_entity_poly.type
_entity_poly.pdbx_seq_one_letter_code
_entity_poly.pdbx_strand_id
1 'polypeptide(L)'
;MVSTPVGYKCRECAKPVRTALQYVKPRQWAIGAVVGLVVGLGGGFLLGWVLGFGFWFAYLGHGLLVGEVVRRGTGGHRTPGVASLAGVCAFLGAVIGAFGPFGLVLSTGAAVFYVRSNRW
;
A
#
# COMPACT_ATOMS: atom_id res chain seq x y z
N MET A 1 -32.55 -15.12 -14.94
CA MET A 1 -32.09 -16.02 -13.85
C MET A 1 -30.69 -16.53 -14.18
N VAL A 2 -29.89 -16.93 -13.18
CA VAL A 2 -28.55 -17.52 -13.33
C VAL A 2 -28.58 -18.88 -12.65
N SER A 3 -28.09 -19.93 -13.33
CA SER A 3 -27.95 -21.26 -12.71
C SER A 3 -26.80 -21.24 -11.69
N THR A 4 -27.08 -21.65 -10.47
CA THR A 4 -26.09 -21.85 -9.41
C THR A 4 -26.20 -23.31 -8.92
N PRO A 5 -25.17 -23.88 -8.28
CA PRO A 5 -25.20 -25.29 -7.83
C PRO A 5 -26.34 -25.63 -6.86
N VAL A 6 -26.98 -24.62 -6.26
CA VAL A 6 -28.14 -24.76 -5.36
C VAL A 6 -29.48 -24.37 -6.01
N GLY A 7 -29.52 -24.21 -7.34
CA GLY A 7 -30.71 -23.83 -8.11
C GLY A 7 -30.60 -22.48 -8.82
N TYR A 8 -31.73 -21.96 -9.31
CA TYR A 8 -31.76 -20.69 -10.03
C TYR A 8 -31.80 -19.50 -9.06
N LYS A 9 -30.84 -18.58 -9.19
CA LYS A 9 -30.83 -17.30 -8.48
C LYS A 9 -31.17 -16.14 -9.41
N CYS A 10 -31.71 -15.07 -8.82
CA CYS A 10 -31.86 -13.80 -9.52
C CYS A 10 -30.47 -13.21 -9.86
N ARG A 11 -30.37 -12.35 -10.90
CA ARG A 11 -29.06 -11.79 -11.30
C ARG A 11 -28.39 -10.98 -10.19
N GLU A 12 -29.17 -10.36 -9.31
CA GLU A 12 -28.67 -9.63 -8.14
C GLU A 12 -28.20 -10.60 -7.04
N CYS A 13 -28.99 -11.64 -6.77
CA CYS A 13 -28.75 -12.68 -5.77
C CYS A 13 -27.52 -13.55 -6.10
N ALA A 14 -27.18 -13.68 -7.38
CA ALA A 14 -26.04 -14.45 -7.87
C ALA A 14 -24.72 -13.66 -7.82
N LYS A 15 -24.76 -12.34 -7.57
CA LYS A 15 -23.53 -11.56 -7.42
C LYS A 15 -22.83 -11.97 -6.13
N PRO A 16 -21.52 -12.29 -6.17
CA PRO A 16 -20.77 -12.54 -4.96
C PRO A 16 -20.81 -11.28 -4.08
N VAL A 17 -21.26 -11.46 -2.83
CA VAL A 17 -21.20 -10.40 -1.83
C VAL A 17 -19.75 -10.02 -1.60
N ARG A 18 -19.46 -8.72 -1.47
CA ARG A 18 -18.10 -8.27 -1.17
C ARG A 18 -17.68 -8.89 0.15
N THR A 19 -16.58 -9.66 0.12
CA THR A 19 -16.08 -10.35 1.30
C THR A 19 -15.61 -9.34 2.35
N ALA A 20 -15.63 -9.73 3.63
CA ALA A 20 -15.18 -8.86 4.73
C ALA A 20 -13.76 -8.30 4.54
N LEU A 21 -12.93 -8.97 3.72
CA LEU A 21 -11.58 -8.55 3.36
C LEU A 21 -11.52 -7.36 2.38
N GLN A 22 -12.63 -6.96 1.78
CA GLN A 22 -12.71 -5.75 0.95
C GLN A 22 -13.12 -4.51 1.74
N TYR A 23 -13.68 -4.68 2.94
CA TYR A 23 -14.17 -3.58 3.75
C TYR A 23 -13.18 -3.22 4.86
N VAL A 24 -12.40 -2.18 4.61
CA VAL A 24 -11.45 -1.63 5.58
C VAL A 24 -12.18 -0.62 6.46
N LYS A 25 -12.14 -0.80 7.79
CA LYS A 25 -12.81 0.12 8.73
C LYS A 25 -12.16 1.52 8.67
N PRO A 26 -12.91 2.62 8.86
CA PRO A 26 -12.35 3.98 8.80
C PRO A 26 -11.22 4.20 9.81
N ARG A 27 -11.33 3.60 11.01
CA ARG A 27 -10.25 3.62 12.00
C ARG A 27 -8.95 2.97 11.50
N GLN A 28 -9.07 1.88 10.73
CA GLN A 28 -7.90 1.19 10.15
C GLN A 28 -7.25 2.01 9.04
N TRP A 29 -8.04 2.73 8.25
CA TRP A 29 -7.53 3.72 7.29
C TRP A 29 -6.72 4.81 7.98
N ALA A 30 -7.26 5.41 9.05
CA ALA A 30 -6.58 6.46 9.78
C ALA A 30 -5.25 5.98 10.38
N ILE A 31 -5.25 4.80 11.03
CA ILE A 31 -4.03 4.20 11.59
C ILE A 31 -3.01 3.92 10.48
N GLY A 32 -3.44 3.27 9.39
CA GLY A 32 -2.57 3.00 8.24
C GLY A 32 -1.94 4.27 7.65
N ALA A 33 -2.72 5.34 7.52
CA ALA A 33 -2.25 6.62 6.99
C ALA A 33 -1.25 7.29 7.93
N VAL A 34 -1.53 7.34 9.24
CA VAL A 34 -0.64 7.96 10.23
C VAL A 34 0.69 7.21 10.30
N VAL A 35 0.65 5.90 10.48
CA VAL A 35 1.90 5.12 10.62
C VAL A 35 2.66 5.10 9.29
N GLY A 36 1.95 5.03 8.16
CA GLY A 36 2.53 5.14 6.83
C GLY A 36 3.23 6.48 6.57
N LEU A 37 2.64 7.60 6.99
CA LEU A 37 3.27 8.91 6.88
C LEU A 37 4.47 9.04 7.82
N VAL A 38 4.35 8.63 9.08
CA VAL A 38 5.47 8.71 10.03
C VAL A 38 6.69 7.95 9.49
N VAL A 39 6.47 6.72 9.02
CA VAL A 39 7.54 5.87 8.48
C VAL A 39 8.00 6.33 7.10
N GLY A 40 7.09 6.75 6.24
CA GLY A 40 7.40 7.26 4.90
C GLY A 40 8.25 8.53 4.97
N LEU A 41 7.78 9.55 5.70
CA LEU A 41 8.48 10.82 5.86
C LEU A 41 9.75 10.65 6.70
N GLY A 42 9.68 9.96 7.83
CA GLY A 42 10.83 9.73 8.70
C GLY A 42 11.92 8.89 8.03
N GLY A 43 11.53 7.79 7.39
CA GLY A 43 12.46 6.95 6.63
C GLY A 43 13.01 7.65 5.39
N GLY A 44 12.18 8.44 4.70
CA GLY A 44 12.59 9.21 3.53
C GLY A 44 13.62 10.28 3.87
N PHE A 45 13.34 11.07 4.91
CA PHE A 45 14.26 12.09 5.43
C PHE A 45 15.58 11.49 5.90
N LEU A 46 15.54 10.41 6.68
CA LEU A 46 16.74 9.76 7.21
C LEU A 46 17.62 9.20 6.09
N LEU A 47 17.02 8.51 5.12
CA LEU A 47 17.75 7.95 3.99
C LEU A 47 18.31 9.05 3.08
N GLY A 48 17.57 10.13 2.86
CA GLY A 48 18.04 11.28 2.09
C GLY A 48 19.24 11.95 2.74
N TRP A 49 19.23 12.06 4.07
CA TRP A 49 20.33 12.65 4.83
C TRP A 49 21.58 11.77 4.90
N VAL A 50 21.42 10.45 5.06
CA VAL A 50 22.55 9.52 5.29
C VAL A 50 23.17 8.99 3.99
N LEU A 51 22.35 8.59 3.01
CA LEU A 51 22.83 7.85 1.83
C LEU A 51 23.02 8.73 0.60
N GLY A 52 22.43 9.93 0.57
CA GLY A 52 22.45 10.78 -0.60
C GLY A 52 21.90 10.10 -1.86
N PHE A 53 22.26 10.64 -3.03
CA PHE A 53 21.81 10.15 -4.33
C PHE A 53 22.63 8.93 -4.79
N GLY A 54 21.99 7.77 -5.02
CA GLY A 54 22.60 6.69 -5.80
C GLY A 54 22.45 5.26 -5.27
N PHE A 55 22.03 5.06 -4.02
CA PHE A 55 21.85 3.70 -3.48
C PHE A 55 20.43 3.17 -3.74
N TRP A 56 20.19 2.71 -4.96
CA TRP A 56 18.87 2.27 -5.45
C TRP A 56 18.21 1.17 -4.61
N PHE A 57 18.98 0.31 -3.94
CA PHE A 57 18.46 -0.68 -2.99
C PHE A 57 17.79 -0.04 -1.77
N ALA A 58 18.25 1.12 -1.30
CA ALA A 58 17.61 1.81 -0.19
C ALA A 58 16.25 2.37 -0.58
N TYR A 59 16.09 2.86 -1.81
CA TYR A 59 14.79 3.34 -2.31
C TYR A 59 13.76 2.20 -2.40
N LEU A 60 14.20 1.02 -2.86
CA LEU A 60 13.38 -0.19 -2.84
C LEU A 60 13.02 -0.58 -1.41
N GLY A 61 14.01 -0.64 -0.51
CA GLY A 61 13.79 -0.99 0.90
C GLY A 61 12.81 -0.05 1.59
N HIS A 62 12.92 1.26 1.35
CA HIS A 62 11.98 2.26 1.84
C HIS A 62 10.55 1.99 1.37
N GLY A 63 10.36 1.77 0.08
CA GLY A 63 9.04 1.45 -0.48
C GLY A 63 8.43 0.17 0.10
N LEU A 64 9.21 -0.91 0.19
CA LEU A 64 8.77 -2.17 0.80
C LEU A 64 8.38 -1.99 2.26
N LEU A 65 9.17 -1.24 3.02
CA LEU A 65 8.95 -0.99 4.44
C LEU A 65 7.67 -0.16 4.66
N VAL A 66 7.49 0.92 3.90
CA VAL A 66 6.25 1.72 3.95
C VAL A 66 5.04 0.87 3.57
N GLY A 67 5.15 0.04 2.53
CA GLY A 67 4.11 -0.90 2.12
C GLY A 67 3.70 -1.86 3.24
N GLU A 68 4.67 -2.45 3.93
CA GLU A 68 4.42 -3.37 5.04
C GLU A 68 3.78 -2.68 6.25
N VAL A 69 4.25 -1.49 6.58
CA VAL A 69 3.73 -0.72 7.70
C VAL A 69 2.29 -0.28 7.45
N VAL A 70 1.98 0.24 6.26
CA VAL A 70 0.61 0.62 5.89
C VAL A 70 -0.31 -0.61 5.86
N ARG A 71 0.17 -1.74 5.35
CA ARG A 71 -0.57 -3.01 5.37
C ARG A 71 -0.87 -3.45 6.81
N ARG A 72 0.12 -3.43 7.71
CA ARG A 72 -0.10 -3.78 9.13
C ARG A 72 -1.01 -2.80 9.84
N GLY A 73 -0.84 -1.49 9.61
CA GLY A 73 -1.66 -0.44 10.21
C GLY A 73 -3.13 -0.49 9.78
N THR A 74 -3.39 -0.92 8.54
CA THR A 74 -4.75 -1.15 8.04
C THR A 74 -5.34 -2.49 8.48
N GLY A 75 -4.64 -3.30 9.29
CA GLY A 75 -5.14 -4.60 9.76
C GLY A 75 -4.93 -5.75 8.77
N GLY A 76 -3.96 -5.63 7.86
CA GLY A 76 -3.58 -6.68 6.92
C GLY A 76 -4.29 -6.63 5.57
N HIS A 77 -5.13 -5.62 5.33
CA HIS A 77 -5.91 -5.50 4.10
C HIS A 77 -5.01 -5.19 2.89
N ARG A 78 -5.30 -5.83 1.76
CA ARG A 78 -4.54 -5.72 0.49
C ARG A 78 -5.36 -5.14 -0.65
N THR A 79 -6.32 -4.26 -0.31
CA THR A 79 -7.22 -3.67 -1.30
C THR A 79 -6.48 -2.66 -2.19
N PRO A 80 -6.98 -2.38 -3.41
CA PRO A 80 -6.37 -1.38 -4.30
C PRO A 80 -6.18 -0.01 -3.63
N GLY A 81 -7.10 0.37 -2.73
CA GLY A 81 -7.02 1.62 -2.01
C GLY A 81 -5.91 1.65 -0.94
N VAL A 82 -5.62 0.52 -0.29
CA VAL A 82 -4.50 0.43 0.66
C VAL A 82 -3.17 0.50 -0.09
N ALA A 83 -3.11 -0.09 -1.29
CA ALA A 83 -1.94 0.03 -2.16
C ALA A 83 -1.72 1.48 -2.61
N SER A 84 -2.77 2.23 -2.98
CA SER A 84 -2.62 3.65 -3.31
C SER A 84 -2.22 4.49 -2.08
N LEU A 85 -2.73 4.18 -0.90
CA LEU A 85 -2.32 4.84 0.34
C LEU A 85 -0.83 4.63 0.62
N ALA A 86 -0.35 3.39 0.53
CA ALA A 86 1.06 3.06 0.68
C ALA A 86 1.94 3.79 -0.34
N GLY A 87 1.49 3.83 -1.61
CA GLY A 87 2.15 4.57 -2.67
C GLY A 87 2.26 6.07 -2.35
N VAL A 88 1.17 6.71 -1.92
CA VAL A 88 1.18 8.14 -1.56
C VAL A 88 2.12 8.41 -0.38
N CYS A 89 2.10 7.60 0.67
CA CYS A 89 3.00 7.74 1.81
C CYS A 89 4.48 7.57 1.41
N ALA A 90 4.79 6.59 0.58
CA ALA A 90 6.14 6.35 0.09
C ALA A 90 6.62 7.49 -0.81
N PHE A 91 5.75 7.95 -1.71
CA PHE A 91 6.02 9.08 -2.61
C PHE A 91 6.34 10.35 -1.82
N LEU A 92 5.49 10.73 -0.87
CA LEU A 92 5.73 11.91 -0.02
C LEU A 92 7.04 11.78 0.76
N GLY A 93 7.34 10.59 1.28
CA GLY A 93 8.62 10.30 1.92
C GLY A 93 9.82 10.51 1.01
N ALA A 94 9.76 9.99 -0.21
CA ALA A 94 10.82 10.12 -1.20
C ALA A 94 10.98 11.55 -1.73
N VAL A 95 9.90 12.34 -1.78
CA VAL A 95 9.97 13.78 -2.10
C VAL A 95 10.74 14.52 -1.00
N ILE A 96 10.42 14.29 0.27
CA ILE A 96 11.13 14.90 1.40
C ILE A 96 12.59 14.46 1.45
N GLY A 97 12.86 13.18 1.15
CA GLY A 97 14.22 12.64 1.08
C GLY A 97 15.03 13.09 -0.15
N ALA A 98 14.44 13.84 -1.08
CA ALA A 98 15.07 14.30 -2.32
C ALA A 98 15.71 13.19 -3.17
N PHE A 99 15.08 12.00 -3.26
CA PHE A 99 15.64 10.80 -3.91
C PHE A 99 15.82 10.91 -5.45
N GLY A 100 15.37 12.02 -6.05
CA GLY A 100 15.32 12.19 -7.51
C GLY A 100 14.20 11.42 -8.19
N PRO A 101 14.03 11.61 -9.52
CA PRO A 101 12.93 11.01 -10.27
C PRO A 101 12.99 9.48 -10.27
N PHE A 102 14.19 8.90 -10.35
CA PHE A 102 14.38 7.45 -10.33
C PHE A 102 14.02 6.82 -8.96
N GLY A 103 14.46 7.44 -7.85
CA GLY A 103 14.15 6.95 -6.51
C GLY A 103 12.68 7.13 -6.12
N LEU A 104 12.02 8.19 -6.63
CA LEU A 104 10.58 8.37 -6.50
C LEU A 104 9.80 7.21 -7.14
N VAL A 105 10.13 6.86 -8.39
CA VAL A 105 9.47 5.77 -9.10
C VAL A 105 9.73 4.43 -8.42
N LEU A 106 10.97 4.16 -8.00
CA LEU A 106 11.32 2.91 -7.33
C LEU A 106 10.62 2.73 -5.98
N SER A 107 10.67 3.73 -5.09
CA SER A 107 10.06 3.61 -3.76
C SER A 107 8.53 3.49 -3.84
N THR A 108 7.90 4.34 -4.67
CA THR A 108 6.44 4.34 -4.86
C THR A 108 5.99 3.03 -5.50
N GLY A 109 6.69 2.59 -6.56
CA GLY A 109 6.42 1.34 -7.26
C GLY A 109 6.58 0.14 -6.35
N ALA A 110 7.65 0.09 -5.56
CA ALA A 110 7.90 -0.98 -4.59
C ALA A 110 6.82 -1.05 -3.51
N ALA A 111 6.36 0.08 -2.97
CA ALA A 111 5.29 0.13 -1.98
C ALA A 111 3.97 -0.42 -2.54
N VAL A 112 3.58 0.01 -3.73
CA VAL A 112 2.35 -0.46 -4.40
C VAL A 112 2.46 -1.94 -4.75
N PHE A 113 3.59 -2.35 -5.32
CA PHE A 113 3.84 -3.73 -5.71
C PHE A 113 3.80 -4.65 -4.50
N TYR A 114 4.44 -4.29 -3.39
CA TYR A 114 4.46 -5.10 -2.18
C TYR A 114 3.07 -5.36 -1.60
N VAL A 115 2.23 -4.33 -1.51
CA VAL A 115 0.85 -4.49 -1.02
C VAL A 115 0.02 -5.37 -1.97
N ARG A 116 0.30 -5.34 -3.28
CA ARG A 116 -0.44 -6.07 -4.31
C ARG A 116 0.04 -7.50 -4.56
N SER A 117 1.33 -7.77 -4.43
CA SER A 117 1.98 -9.02 -4.85
C SER A 117 1.83 -10.12 -3.82
N ASN A 118 1.77 -9.76 -2.54
CA ASN A 118 1.77 -10.73 -1.46
C ASN A 118 0.35 -11.28 -1.23
N ARG A 119 -0.31 -11.91 -2.21
CA ARG A 119 -1.72 -12.37 -2.11
C ARG A 119 -1.93 -13.72 -1.45
N TRP A 120 -0.86 -14.36 -0.97
CA TRP A 120 -0.92 -15.63 -0.25
C TRP A 120 -1.52 -15.46 1.14
#